data_AF-A0A0L0VVT9-F1
#
_entry.id   AF-A0A0L0VVT9-F1
#
_cell.length_a   1.000
_cell.length_b   1.000
_cell.length_c   1.000
_cell.angle_alpha   90.00
_cell.angle_beta   90.00
_cell.angle_gamma   90.00
#
_symmetry.space_group_name_H-M   'P 1'
#
loop_
_entity.id
_entity.type
_entity.pdbx_description
1 polymer ?
#
loop_
_entity_poly.entity_id
_entity_poly.type
_entity_poly.pdbx_seq_one_letter_code
_entity_poly.pdbx_strand_id
1 'polypeptide(L)'
;MAELELITNVLDEYQSNKLFSLNLRRDLIGQESSSTSFDTSQEIDDNEDRPENVKQMEVDGKLLRTLDYDLISYDSYLSAVKFNWVEAVAKEKFIASTILEEDGLNCSYEEIQRLNESNMEYENMLKASLEKIERDESKILEMAQELQDRYTEAQATYKLNRLLTNDIADLELELNELKMNQKEDDGELMTISEATEAAGGLERQLMEMTTKLSENNTLIPKLKAQYTKESKLVDQLRSERNAIEKAEGDRRRTLGARIRGGSIAKLESSRTWLTSVTQTYKASIGILSIDVSGPNPLRPTKLQVKFGLRHPLTGTLVIELADSPSLGTRMISSAYLDQSSQDISTIVEPSIRDNDLISLVISVRHFLARLQSSLPEN
;
A
#
# COMPACT_ATOMS: atom_id res chain seq x y z
N MET A 1 12.16 13.38 26.12
CA MET A 1 13.50 13.61 25.51
C MET A 1 14.56 13.44 26.57
N ALA A 2 14.57 14.27 27.62
CA ALA A 2 15.53 14.16 28.73
C ALA A 2 15.49 12.81 29.49
N GLU A 3 14.29 12.23 29.69
CA GLU A 3 14.16 10.94 30.39
C GLU A 3 14.70 9.75 29.59
N LEU A 4 14.64 9.80 28.25
CA LEU A 4 15.17 8.75 27.38
C LEU A 4 16.70 8.76 27.34
N GLU A 5 17.32 9.95 27.34
CA GLU A 5 18.77 10.11 27.46
C GLU A 5 19.29 9.61 28.82
N LEU A 6 18.53 9.84 29.89
CA LEU A 6 18.87 9.37 31.23
C LEU A 6 18.85 7.83 31.31
N ILE A 7 17.84 7.20 30.70
CA ILE A 7 17.73 5.73 30.63
C ILE A 7 18.85 5.11 29.80
N THR A 8 19.23 5.72 28.66
CA THR A 8 20.36 5.23 27.86
C THR A 8 21.70 5.39 28.57
N ASN A 9 21.92 6.50 29.28
CA ASN A 9 23.15 6.70 30.05
C ASN A 9 23.25 5.71 31.22
N VAL A 10 22.14 5.43 31.92
CA VAL A 10 22.11 4.42 32.98
C VAL A 10 22.38 3.02 32.41
N LEU A 11 21.86 2.69 31.22
CA LEU A 11 22.13 1.42 30.55
C LEU A 11 23.60 1.28 30.11
N ASP A 12 24.21 2.34 29.59
CA ASP A 12 25.62 2.35 29.17
C ASP A 12 26.57 2.28 30.38
N GLU A 13 26.22 2.92 31.49
CA GLU A 13 26.94 2.83 32.76
C GLU A 13 26.82 1.43 33.38
N TYR A 14 25.62 0.81 33.31
CA TYR A 14 25.38 -0.55 33.79
C TYR A 14 26.12 -1.61 32.96
N GLN A 15 26.19 -1.44 31.63
CA GLN A 15 26.96 -2.32 30.75
C GLN A 15 28.48 -2.16 30.97
N SER A 16 28.96 -0.94 31.16
CA SER A 16 30.37 -0.67 31.47
C SER A 16 30.80 -1.28 32.81
N ASN A 17 29.97 -1.18 33.86
CA ASN A 17 30.24 -1.79 35.16
C ASN A 17 30.21 -3.34 35.11
N LYS A 18 29.35 -3.92 34.27
CA LYS A 18 29.32 -5.38 34.06
C LYS A 18 30.55 -5.88 33.28
N LEU A 19 31.04 -5.10 32.32
CA LEU A 19 32.30 -5.38 31.62
C LEU A 19 33.52 -5.17 32.52
N PHE A 20 33.51 -4.18 33.40
CA PHE A 20 34.56 -3.95 34.40
C PHE A 20 34.63 -5.09 35.41
N SER A 21 33.48 -5.59 35.90
CA SER A 21 33.43 -6.74 36.81
C SER A 21 33.83 -8.06 36.15
N LEU A 22 33.61 -8.23 34.84
CA LEU A 22 34.10 -9.39 34.07
C LEU A 22 35.61 -9.32 33.82
N ASN A 23 36.16 -8.14 33.55
CA ASN A 23 37.61 -7.94 33.44
C ASN A 23 38.30 -8.09 34.79
N LEU A 24 37.72 -7.58 35.88
CA LEU A 24 38.21 -7.81 37.24
C LEU A 24 38.17 -9.31 37.61
N ARG A 25 37.13 -10.04 37.18
CA ARG A 25 37.06 -11.51 37.31
C ARG A 25 38.15 -12.22 36.50
N ARG A 26 38.43 -11.76 35.28
CA ARG A 26 39.49 -12.31 34.43
C ARG A 26 40.87 -12.03 35.03
N ASP A 27 41.08 -10.85 35.63
CA ASP A 27 42.32 -10.50 36.31
C ASP A 27 42.48 -11.26 37.64
N LEU A 28 41.42 -11.47 38.41
CA LEU A 28 41.46 -12.30 39.63
C LEU A 28 41.73 -13.78 39.31
N ILE A 29 41.09 -14.33 38.27
CA ILE A 29 41.35 -15.71 37.80
C ILE A 29 42.75 -15.83 37.17
N GLY A 30 43.21 -14.78 36.48
CA GLY A 30 44.55 -14.69 35.90
C GLY A 30 45.67 -14.55 36.94
N GLN A 31 45.42 -13.84 38.05
CA GLN A 31 46.39 -13.66 39.13
C GLN A 31 46.53 -14.89 40.03
N GLU A 32 45.47 -15.67 40.26
CA GLU A 32 45.59 -16.96 40.97
C GLU A 32 46.36 -17.99 40.13
N SER A 33 46.16 -18.00 38.80
CA SER A 33 46.89 -18.89 37.89
C SER A 33 48.35 -18.48 37.63
N SER A 34 48.71 -17.19 37.81
CA SER A 34 50.11 -16.73 37.77
C SER A 34 50.85 -16.79 39.10
N SER A 35 50.15 -17.03 40.22
CA SER A 35 50.77 -17.15 41.56
C SER A 35 50.84 -18.59 42.07
N THR A 36 50.27 -19.55 41.35
CA THR A 36 50.40 -21.00 41.63
C THR A 36 50.85 -21.84 40.42
N SER A 37 51.45 -21.21 39.41
CA SER A 37 52.32 -21.93 38.48
C SER A 37 53.63 -22.24 39.21
N PHE A 38 53.65 -23.36 39.94
CA PHE A 38 54.86 -23.96 40.46
C PHE A 38 55.79 -24.24 39.28
N ASP A 39 56.77 -23.37 39.11
CA ASP A 39 57.75 -23.36 38.03
C ASP A 39 58.61 -24.63 38.12
N THR A 40 58.14 -25.71 37.49
CA THR A 40 58.86 -26.98 37.42
C THR A 40 59.79 -27.00 36.21
N SER A 41 60.37 -25.85 35.88
CA SER A 41 61.46 -25.69 34.91
C SER A 41 62.65 -24.97 35.53
N GLN A 42 62.86 -25.15 36.83
CA GLN A 42 64.14 -24.88 37.45
C GLN A 42 65.07 -26.05 37.10
N GLU A 43 66.10 -25.74 36.31
CA GLU A 43 67.22 -26.62 36.01
C GLU A 43 67.60 -27.41 37.28
N ILE A 44 67.55 -28.73 37.18
CA ILE A 44 68.15 -29.61 38.17
C ILE A 44 69.65 -29.36 38.03
N ASP A 45 70.15 -28.44 38.83
CA ASP A 45 71.56 -28.31 39.16
C ASP A 45 71.98 -29.66 39.76
N ASP A 46 72.73 -30.44 38.98
CA ASP A 46 73.40 -31.68 39.39
C ASP A 46 74.54 -31.34 40.38
N ASN A 47 74.17 -30.71 41.49
CA ASN A 47 75.07 -30.39 42.57
C ASN A 47 75.08 -31.52 43.60
N GLU A 48 76.28 -32.05 43.77
CA GLU A 48 76.67 -33.34 44.32
C GLU A 48 76.51 -33.49 45.85
N ASP A 49 75.68 -32.68 46.51
CA ASP A 49 75.62 -32.57 47.98
C ASP A 49 74.19 -32.76 48.53
N ARG A 50 73.63 -33.96 48.33
CA ARG A 50 72.48 -34.42 49.14
C ARG A 50 73.00 -35.29 50.29
N PRO A 51 72.66 -34.98 51.56
CA PRO A 51 73.05 -35.82 52.69
C PRO A 51 72.51 -37.24 52.49
N GLU A 52 73.37 -38.23 52.73
CA GLU A 52 73.14 -39.66 52.43
C GLU A 52 71.83 -40.20 53.04
N ASN A 53 71.37 -39.58 54.12
CA ASN A 53 70.12 -39.86 54.82
C ASN A 53 68.85 -39.57 53.99
N VAL A 54 68.93 -38.75 52.92
CA VAL A 54 67.80 -38.45 52.02
C VAL A 54 67.76 -39.42 50.83
N LYS A 55 68.90 -40.03 50.46
CA LYS A 55 68.95 -41.05 49.40
C LYS A 55 68.38 -42.41 49.84
N GLN A 56 68.23 -42.64 51.15
CA GLN A 56 67.71 -43.87 51.75
C GLN A 56 66.26 -43.80 52.22
N MET A 57 65.56 -42.68 52.00
CA MET A 57 64.12 -42.65 52.26
C MET A 57 63.42 -43.26 51.04
N GLU A 58 63.23 -44.59 51.04
CA GLU A 58 62.21 -45.23 50.20
C GLU A 58 60.86 -44.63 50.62
N VAL A 59 60.48 -43.55 49.94
CA VAL A 59 59.16 -42.96 50.12
C VAL A 59 58.18 -43.99 49.56
N ASP A 60 57.47 -44.66 50.46
CA ASP A 60 56.49 -45.68 50.11
C ASP A 60 55.51 -45.08 49.09
N GLY A 61 55.56 -45.54 47.85
CA GLY A 61 54.75 -44.98 46.75
C GLY A 61 53.25 -45.08 47.01
N LYS A 62 52.84 -45.91 47.99
CA LYS A 62 51.47 -45.93 48.50
C LYS A 62 51.13 -44.70 49.33
N LEU A 63 52.05 -44.21 50.16
CA LEU A 63 51.89 -43.01 50.98
C LEU A 63 51.74 -41.76 50.10
N LEU A 64 52.57 -41.64 49.06
CA LEU A 64 52.48 -40.54 48.10
C LEU A 64 51.13 -40.53 47.36
N ARG A 65 50.65 -41.70 46.91
CA ARG A 65 49.35 -41.80 46.24
C ARG A 65 48.17 -41.48 47.14
N THR A 66 48.22 -41.86 48.43
CA THR A 66 47.20 -41.44 49.40
C THR A 66 47.25 -39.94 49.65
N LEU A 67 48.45 -39.36 49.73
CA LEU A 67 48.60 -37.93 49.96
C LEU A 67 48.14 -37.10 48.76
N ASP A 68 48.39 -37.57 47.53
CA ASP A 68 47.86 -36.97 46.29
C ASP A 68 46.33 -37.06 46.24
N TYR A 69 45.77 -38.22 46.60
CA TYR A 69 44.32 -38.40 46.68
C TYR A 69 43.69 -37.46 47.70
N ASP A 70 44.30 -37.34 48.89
CA ASP A 70 43.84 -36.44 49.94
C ASP A 70 43.93 -34.98 49.49
N LEU A 71 45.01 -34.58 48.81
CA LEU A 71 45.17 -33.22 48.27
C LEU A 71 44.08 -32.88 47.24
N ILE A 72 43.79 -33.80 46.31
CA ILE A 72 42.71 -33.63 45.31
C ILE A 72 41.35 -33.53 46.01
N SER A 73 41.13 -34.33 47.05
CA SER A 73 39.88 -34.29 47.82
C SER A 73 39.69 -32.98 48.57
N TYR A 74 40.77 -32.44 49.16
CA TYR A 74 40.75 -31.15 49.86
C TYR A 74 40.56 -29.98 48.90
N ASP A 75 41.17 -30.02 47.72
CA ASP A 75 40.98 -28.99 46.69
C ASP A 75 39.53 -28.96 46.18
N SER A 76 38.95 -30.14 45.94
CA SER A 76 37.53 -30.25 45.57
C SER A 76 36.60 -29.76 46.69
N TYR A 77 36.90 -30.07 47.95
CA TYR A 77 36.11 -29.62 49.10
C TYR A 77 36.21 -28.11 49.29
N LEU A 78 37.42 -27.54 49.22
CA LEU A 78 37.65 -26.09 49.33
C LEU A 78 36.98 -25.33 48.19
N SER A 79 37.00 -25.86 46.98
CA SER A 79 36.27 -25.29 45.83
C SER A 79 34.76 -25.27 46.07
N ALA A 80 34.19 -26.33 46.65
CA ALA A 80 32.77 -26.37 47.01
C ALA A 80 32.43 -25.37 48.13
N VAL A 81 33.30 -25.21 49.13
CA VAL A 81 33.12 -24.22 50.20
C VAL A 81 33.20 -22.79 49.66
N LYS A 82 34.17 -22.50 48.77
CA LYS A 82 34.28 -21.20 48.09
C LYS A 82 33.00 -20.89 47.29
N PHE A 83 32.47 -21.85 46.55
CA PHE A 83 31.22 -21.69 45.80
C PHE A 83 30.03 -21.38 46.71
N ASN A 84 29.86 -22.16 47.78
CA ASN A 84 28.76 -21.96 48.74
C ASN A 84 28.86 -20.59 49.44
N TRP A 85 30.07 -20.13 49.74
CA TRP A 85 30.28 -18.81 50.33
C TRP A 85 29.91 -17.69 49.36
N VAL A 86 30.34 -17.78 48.09
CA VAL A 86 29.97 -16.81 47.04
C VAL A 86 28.46 -16.79 46.83
N GLU A 87 27.81 -17.96 46.85
CA GLU A 87 26.36 -18.06 46.73
C GLU A 87 25.65 -17.40 47.92
N ALA A 88 26.12 -17.63 49.15
CA ALA A 88 25.56 -17.01 50.35
C ALA A 88 25.68 -15.47 50.31
N VAL A 89 26.86 -14.95 49.96
CA VAL A 89 27.10 -13.50 49.81
C VAL A 89 26.25 -12.90 48.70
N ALA A 90 26.04 -13.61 47.58
CA ALA A 90 25.18 -13.15 46.50
C ALA A 90 23.70 -13.09 46.93
N LYS A 91 23.22 -14.08 47.68
CA LYS A 91 21.86 -14.11 48.24
C LYS A 91 21.66 -12.98 49.25
N GLU A 92 22.62 -12.77 50.14
CA GLU A 92 22.58 -11.68 51.12
C GLU A 92 22.56 -10.32 50.45
N LYS A 93 23.41 -10.10 49.44
CA LYS A 93 23.43 -8.87 48.65
C LYS A 93 22.11 -8.63 47.93
N PHE A 94 21.48 -9.67 47.37
CA PHE A 94 20.17 -9.57 46.73
C PHE A 94 19.07 -9.17 47.72
N ILE A 95 19.03 -9.81 48.89
CA ILE A 95 18.05 -9.49 49.94
C ILE A 95 18.24 -8.05 50.41
N ALA A 96 19.49 -7.62 50.64
CA ALA A 96 19.81 -6.26 51.02
C ALA A 96 19.34 -5.25 49.96
N SER A 97 19.71 -5.44 48.69
CA SER A 97 19.41 -4.47 47.63
C SER A 97 17.94 -4.41 47.19
N THR A 98 17.22 -5.53 47.29
CA THR A 98 15.90 -5.66 46.65
C THR A 98 14.75 -5.61 47.65
N ILE A 99 14.98 -6.00 48.91
CA ILE A 99 13.94 -6.11 49.94
C ILE A 99 14.13 -5.08 51.04
N LEU A 100 15.37 -4.76 51.41
CA LEU A 100 15.68 -3.92 52.58
C LEU A 100 16.02 -2.46 52.24
N GLU A 101 16.47 -2.17 51.01
CA GLU A 101 16.60 -0.78 50.54
C GLU A 101 15.19 -0.17 50.28
N GLU A 102 14.96 1.07 50.75
CA GLU A 102 13.67 1.79 50.70
C GLU A 102 13.09 1.97 49.28
N ASP A 103 13.91 1.83 48.24
CA ASP A 103 13.56 1.85 46.81
C ASP A 103 13.25 0.45 46.23
N GLY A 104 13.14 -0.60 47.06
CA GLY A 104 12.58 -1.87 46.62
C GLY A 104 11.14 -1.63 46.14
N LEU A 105 10.82 -2.03 44.90
CA LEU A 105 9.54 -1.94 44.15
C LEU A 105 8.27 -1.77 45.02
N ASN A 106 8.13 -0.63 45.68
CA ASN A 106 6.99 -0.29 46.51
C ASN A 106 6.02 0.49 45.62
N CYS A 107 5.42 -0.17 44.65
CA CYS A 107 4.24 0.38 43.99
C CYS A 107 3.17 0.57 45.06
N SER A 108 2.99 1.82 45.50
CA SER A 108 1.98 2.15 46.48
C SER A 108 0.62 1.72 45.97
N TYR A 109 -0.21 1.15 46.84
CA TYR A 109 -1.57 0.72 46.52
C TYR A 109 -2.38 1.85 45.85
N GLU A 110 -2.13 3.11 46.24
CA GLU A 110 -2.75 4.30 45.64
C GLU A 110 -2.32 4.56 44.18
N GLU A 111 -1.10 4.16 43.81
CA GLU A 111 -0.59 4.31 42.45
C GLU A 111 -1.18 3.23 41.53
N ILE A 112 -1.32 2.00 42.04
CA ILE A 112 -2.01 0.92 41.36
C ILE A 112 -3.49 1.28 41.14
N GLN A 113 -4.14 1.87 42.15
CA GLN A 113 -5.53 2.29 42.04
C GLN A 113 -5.71 3.40 40.99
N ARG A 114 -4.86 4.44 41.00
CA ARG A 114 -4.89 5.50 39.99
C ARG A 114 -4.65 4.97 38.57
N LEU A 115 -3.73 4.01 38.42
CA LEU A 115 -3.46 3.39 37.12
C LEU A 115 -4.67 2.56 36.64
N ASN A 116 -5.34 1.84 37.53
CA ASN A 116 -6.57 1.12 37.19
C ASN A 116 -7.72 2.05 36.79
N GLU A 117 -7.89 3.17 37.48
CA GLU A 117 -8.88 4.19 37.11
C GLU A 117 -8.59 4.76 35.71
N SER A 118 -7.32 5.11 35.43
CA SER A 118 -6.91 5.58 34.11
C SER A 118 -7.08 4.51 33.02
N ASN A 119 -6.76 3.25 33.30
CA ASN A 119 -6.98 2.14 32.37
C ASN A 119 -8.48 1.95 32.07
N MET A 120 -9.34 2.04 33.07
CA MET A 120 -10.80 1.98 32.90
C MET A 120 -11.33 3.13 32.03
N GLU A 121 -10.81 4.34 32.21
CA GLU A 121 -11.14 5.48 31.34
C GLU A 121 -10.73 5.23 29.88
N TYR A 122 -9.51 4.73 29.66
CA TYR A 122 -9.04 4.39 28.32
C TYR A 122 -9.84 3.25 27.68
N GLU A 123 -10.21 2.23 28.44
CA GLU A 123 -11.10 1.16 27.94
C GLU A 123 -12.46 1.70 27.54
N ASN A 124 -13.04 2.61 28.32
CA ASN A 124 -14.31 3.24 28.00
C ASN A 124 -14.20 4.14 26.75
N MET A 125 -13.12 4.91 26.63
CA MET A 125 -12.85 5.69 25.40
C MET A 125 -12.67 4.80 24.18
N LEU A 126 -11.97 3.67 24.33
CA LEU A 126 -11.76 2.70 23.25
C LEU A 126 -13.09 2.09 22.81
N LYS A 127 -13.94 1.65 23.74
CA LYS A 127 -15.28 1.13 23.45
C LYS A 127 -16.14 2.16 22.72
N ALA A 128 -16.19 3.40 23.21
CA ALA A 128 -16.93 4.48 22.56
C ALA A 128 -16.42 4.78 21.15
N SER A 129 -15.11 4.69 20.93
CA SER A 129 -14.51 4.85 19.60
C SER A 129 -14.83 3.68 18.68
N LEU A 130 -14.82 2.45 19.18
CA LEU A 130 -15.19 1.25 18.41
C LEU A 130 -16.65 1.31 17.97
N GLU A 131 -17.57 1.65 18.86
CA GLU A 131 -18.99 1.83 18.53
C GLU A 131 -19.19 2.94 17.48
N LYS A 132 -18.37 4.00 17.53
CA LYS A 132 -18.39 5.05 16.52
C LYS A 132 -17.94 4.53 15.16
N ILE A 133 -16.85 3.77 15.13
CA ILE A 133 -16.33 3.16 13.90
C ILE A 133 -17.37 2.22 13.30
N GLU A 134 -18.02 1.37 14.09
CA GLU A 134 -19.04 0.42 13.61
C GLU A 134 -20.26 1.15 13.02
N ARG A 135 -20.69 2.26 13.65
CA ARG A 135 -21.75 3.13 13.11
C ARG A 135 -21.35 3.80 11.79
N ASP A 136 -20.12 4.31 11.72
CA ASP A 136 -19.61 4.96 10.52
C ASP A 136 -19.43 3.95 9.38
N GLU A 137 -18.94 2.74 9.67
CA GLU A 137 -18.82 1.63 8.72
C GLU A 137 -20.18 1.19 8.17
N SER A 138 -21.17 1.02 9.04
CA SER A 138 -22.55 0.70 8.63
C SER A 138 -23.11 1.75 7.68
N LYS A 139 -22.87 3.04 7.96
CA LYS A 139 -23.30 4.16 7.11
C LYS A 139 -22.57 4.19 5.78
N ILE A 140 -21.27 3.85 5.76
CA ILE A 140 -20.48 3.77 4.52
C ILE A 140 -21.01 2.65 3.63
N LEU A 141 -21.35 1.49 4.20
CA LEU A 141 -21.94 0.37 3.46
C LEU A 141 -23.29 0.74 2.86
N GLU A 142 -24.15 1.42 3.61
CA GLU A 142 -25.44 1.93 3.12
C GLU A 142 -25.26 2.90 1.95
N MET A 143 -24.36 3.89 2.09
CA MET A 143 -24.06 4.85 1.01
C MET A 143 -23.43 4.17 -0.21
N ALA A 144 -22.58 3.16 -0.01
CA ALA A 144 -21.96 2.42 -1.09
C ALA A 144 -23.01 1.62 -1.88
N GLN A 145 -23.98 1.01 -1.19
CA GLN A 145 -25.08 0.30 -1.82
C GLN A 145 -25.99 1.26 -2.59
N GLU A 146 -26.36 2.40 -2.01
CA GLU A 146 -27.16 3.42 -2.70
C GLU A 146 -26.43 3.95 -3.96
N LEU A 147 -25.12 4.17 -3.88
CA LEU A 147 -24.31 4.60 -5.02
C LEU A 147 -24.26 3.54 -6.12
N GLN A 148 -24.12 2.26 -5.74
CA GLN A 148 -24.14 1.14 -6.66
C GLN A 148 -25.49 1.06 -7.38
N ASP A 149 -26.60 1.19 -6.66
CA ASP A 149 -27.95 1.16 -7.22
C ASP A 149 -28.14 2.32 -8.22
N ARG A 150 -27.78 3.55 -7.83
CA ARG A 150 -27.84 4.72 -8.72
C ARG A 150 -26.96 4.57 -9.96
N TYR A 151 -25.77 3.97 -9.82
CA TYR A 151 -24.89 3.70 -10.96
C TYR A 151 -25.51 2.70 -11.93
N THR A 152 -26.11 1.62 -11.41
CA THR A 152 -26.78 0.61 -12.26
C THR A 152 -27.99 1.19 -12.98
N GLU A 153 -28.78 2.04 -12.31
CA GLU A 153 -29.89 2.76 -12.91
C GLU A 153 -29.41 3.74 -14.01
N ALA A 154 -28.39 4.54 -13.73
CA ALA A 154 -27.78 5.43 -14.72
C ALA A 154 -27.21 4.67 -15.93
N GLN A 155 -26.64 3.49 -15.70
CA GLN A 155 -26.15 2.64 -16.78
C GLN A 155 -27.30 2.06 -17.63
N ALA A 156 -28.41 1.68 -17.00
CA ALA A 156 -29.60 1.21 -17.70
C ALA A 156 -30.23 2.32 -18.56
N THR A 157 -30.38 3.52 -18.00
CA THR A 157 -30.90 4.69 -18.75
C THR A 157 -29.96 5.10 -19.88
N TYR A 158 -28.64 5.03 -19.69
CA TYR A 158 -27.67 5.29 -20.76
C TYR A 158 -27.78 4.28 -21.91
N LYS A 159 -27.94 2.98 -21.60
CA LYS A 159 -28.17 1.94 -22.62
C LYS A 159 -29.46 2.18 -23.39
N LEU A 160 -30.54 2.54 -22.70
CA LEU A 160 -31.82 2.87 -23.32
C LEU A 160 -31.70 4.11 -24.24
N ASN A 161 -31.05 5.18 -23.76
CA ASN A 161 -30.82 6.38 -24.57
C ASN A 161 -29.99 6.09 -25.82
N ARG A 162 -29.00 5.19 -25.73
CA ARG A 162 -28.21 4.78 -26.89
C ARG A 162 -29.04 4.00 -27.90
N LEU A 163 -29.97 3.15 -27.46
CA LEU A 163 -30.91 2.46 -28.34
C LEU A 163 -31.84 3.47 -29.04
N LEU A 164 -32.46 4.37 -28.27
CA LEU A 164 -33.32 5.42 -28.82
C LEU A 164 -32.59 6.33 -29.82
N THR A 165 -31.31 6.64 -29.57
CA THR A 165 -30.50 7.43 -30.51
C THR A 165 -30.26 6.70 -31.82
N ASN A 166 -30.08 5.37 -31.76
CA ASN A 166 -29.96 4.55 -32.96
C ASN A 166 -31.28 4.49 -33.73
N ASP A 167 -32.40 4.28 -33.02
CA ASP A 167 -33.73 4.26 -33.63
C ASP A 167 -34.06 5.61 -34.30
N ILE A 168 -33.66 6.74 -33.70
CA ILE A 168 -33.81 8.07 -34.32
C ILE A 168 -32.97 8.17 -35.59
N ALA A 169 -31.72 7.71 -35.58
CA ALA A 169 -30.87 7.74 -36.77
C ALA A 169 -31.44 6.86 -37.91
N ASP A 170 -31.98 5.69 -37.58
CA ASP A 170 -32.63 4.80 -38.53
C ASP A 170 -33.90 5.45 -39.12
N LEU A 171 -34.73 6.07 -38.28
CA LEU A 171 -35.92 6.83 -38.72
C LEU A 171 -35.56 8.07 -39.56
N GLU A 172 -34.46 8.76 -39.24
CA GLU A 172 -33.97 9.88 -40.04
C GLU A 172 -33.48 9.41 -41.42
N LEU A 173 -32.89 8.22 -41.49
CA LEU A 173 -32.47 7.60 -42.75
C LEU A 173 -33.69 7.21 -43.60
N GLU A 174 -34.69 6.54 -43.01
CA GLU A 174 -35.95 6.20 -43.68
C GLU A 174 -36.69 7.47 -44.16
N LEU A 175 -36.70 8.53 -43.35
CA LEU A 175 -37.31 9.80 -43.72
C LEU A 175 -36.57 10.49 -44.87
N ASN A 176 -35.24 10.39 -44.90
CA ASN A 176 -34.44 10.88 -46.02
C ASN A 176 -34.65 10.03 -47.27
N GLU A 177 -34.78 8.71 -47.16
CA GLU A 177 -35.14 7.82 -48.27
C GLU A 177 -36.51 8.16 -48.83
N LEU A 178 -37.52 8.36 -47.97
CA LEU A 178 -38.86 8.81 -48.37
C LEU A 178 -38.81 10.18 -49.06
N LYS A 179 -38.01 11.13 -48.56
CA LYS A 179 -37.80 12.44 -49.20
C LYS A 179 -37.07 12.33 -50.55
N MET A 180 -36.11 11.42 -50.69
CA MET A 180 -35.41 11.18 -51.95
C MET A 180 -36.28 10.42 -52.96
N ASN A 181 -37.18 9.57 -52.47
CA ASN A 181 -38.16 8.85 -53.28
C ASN A 181 -39.35 9.75 -53.66
N GLN A 182 -39.63 10.80 -52.88
CA GLN A 182 -40.42 11.95 -53.31
C GLN A 182 -39.63 12.82 -54.32
N LYS A 183 -39.27 12.26 -55.46
CA LYS A 183 -38.93 13.09 -56.63
C LYS A 183 -40.24 13.60 -57.25
N GLU A 184 -40.54 14.86 -56.96
CA GLU A 184 -41.21 15.93 -57.75
C GLU A 184 -42.27 15.63 -58.84
N ASP A 185 -42.72 14.40 -59.11
CA ASP A 185 -43.69 14.11 -60.19
C ASP A 185 -44.72 13.00 -59.88
N ASP A 186 -44.87 12.56 -58.63
CA ASP A 186 -46.05 11.77 -58.20
C ASP A 186 -47.19 12.69 -57.74
N GLY A 187 -47.38 13.79 -58.47
CA GLY A 187 -48.61 14.57 -58.42
C GLY A 187 -49.69 13.84 -59.21
N GLU A 188 -50.10 12.65 -58.74
CA GLU A 188 -51.40 12.12 -59.15
C GLU A 188 -52.41 13.22 -58.85
N LEU A 189 -53.14 13.66 -59.89
CA LEU A 189 -54.08 14.78 -59.81
C LEU A 189 -55.16 14.42 -58.79
N MET A 190 -54.90 14.84 -57.56
CA MET A 190 -55.72 14.61 -56.39
C MET A 190 -57.10 15.19 -56.69
N THR A 191 -58.13 14.37 -56.57
CA THR A 191 -59.50 14.86 -56.76
C THR A 191 -59.81 15.91 -55.69
N ILE A 192 -60.71 16.86 -55.97
CA ILE A 192 -61.05 17.95 -55.04
C ILE A 192 -61.40 17.41 -53.63
N SER A 193 -61.99 16.19 -53.57
CA SER A 193 -62.31 15.50 -52.32
C SER A 193 -61.08 15.03 -51.53
N GLU A 194 -60.07 14.49 -52.20
CA GLU A 194 -58.82 14.07 -51.55
C GLU A 194 -58.00 15.29 -51.11
N ALA A 195 -58.03 16.38 -51.88
CA ALA A 195 -57.36 17.62 -51.52
C ALA A 195 -57.98 18.29 -50.28
N THR A 196 -59.31 18.26 -50.13
CA THR A 196 -59.98 18.75 -48.91
C THR A 196 -59.75 17.84 -47.72
N GLU A 197 -59.66 16.52 -47.92
CA GLU A 197 -59.33 15.57 -46.85
C GLU A 197 -57.87 15.73 -46.38
N ALA A 198 -56.92 15.85 -47.31
CA ALA A 198 -55.51 16.12 -47.01
C ALA A 198 -55.31 17.47 -46.32
N ALA A 199 -56.04 18.52 -46.74
CA ALA A 199 -56.03 19.81 -46.08
C ALA A 199 -56.54 19.72 -44.63
N GLY A 200 -57.63 18.99 -44.39
CA GLY A 200 -58.14 18.73 -43.03
C GLY A 200 -57.21 17.87 -42.18
N GLY A 201 -56.43 16.97 -42.79
CA GLY A 201 -55.36 16.22 -42.14
C GLY A 201 -54.20 17.13 -41.70
N LEU A 202 -53.73 18.00 -42.60
CA LEU A 202 -52.71 19.00 -42.31
C LEU A 202 -53.15 20.00 -41.24
N GLU A 203 -54.41 20.41 -41.25
CA GLU A 203 -54.95 21.34 -40.25
C GLU A 203 -54.98 20.70 -38.85
N ARG A 204 -55.32 19.41 -38.73
CA ARG A 204 -55.19 18.66 -37.47
C ARG A 204 -53.74 18.52 -37.03
N GLN A 205 -52.83 18.21 -37.95
CA GLN A 205 -51.40 18.12 -37.63
C GLN A 205 -50.84 19.47 -37.18
N LEU A 206 -51.24 20.57 -37.81
CA LEU A 206 -50.87 21.91 -37.38
C LEU A 206 -51.43 22.24 -36.00
N MET A 207 -52.66 21.84 -35.71
CA MET A 207 -53.27 22.03 -34.40
C MET A 207 -52.53 21.22 -33.31
N GLU A 208 -52.19 19.96 -33.59
CA GLU A 208 -51.42 19.10 -32.69
C GLU A 208 -49.97 19.59 -32.48
N MET A 209 -49.32 20.08 -33.55
CA MET A 209 -48.00 20.69 -33.44
C MET A 209 -48.05 22.00 -32.64
N THR A 210 -49.13 22.78 -32.78
CA THR A 210 -49.34 24.01 -32.01
C THR A 210 -49.57 23.72 -30.53
N THR A 211 -50.33 22.68 -30.18
CA THR A 211 -50.50 22.26 -28.79
C THR A 211 -49.18 21.78 -28.21
N LYS A 212 -48.43 20.91 -28.91
CA LYS A 212 -47.09 20.46 -28.49
C LYS A 212 -46.10 21.61 -28.31
N LEU A 213 -46.13 22.61 -29.19
CA LEU A 213 -45.27 23.79 -29.10
C LEU A 213 -45.65 24.64 -27.87
N SER A 214 -46.96 24.80 -27.60
CA SER A 214 -47.43 25.47 -26.38
C SER A 214 -47.00 24.75 -25.10
N GLU A 215 -47.11 23.42 -25.06
CA GLU A 215 -46.69 22.59 -23.93
C GLU A 215 -45.19 22.72 -23.70
N ASN A 216 -44.37 22.58 -24.75
CA ASN A 216 -42.93 22.76 -24.68
C ASN A 216 -42.55 24.18 -24.23
N ASN A 217 -43.24 25.21 -24.70
CA ASN A 217 -43.01 26.59 -24.24
C ASN A 217 -43.29 26.78 -22.75
N THR A 218 -44.14 25.96 -22.13
CA THR A 218 -44.34 25.98 -20.67
C THR A 218 -43.33 25.12 -19.90
N LEU A 219 -42.79 24.05 -20.50
CA LEU A 219 -41.85 23.13 -19.87
C LEU A 219 -40.41 23.66 -19.88
N ILE A 220 -39.98 24.28 -20.98
CA ILE A 220 -38.64 24.87 -21.13
C ILE A 220 -38.26 25.82 -19.99
N PRO A 221 -39.08 26.80 -19.59
CA PRO A 221 -38.72 27.71 -18.49
C PRO A 221 -38.64 26.99 -17.13
N LYS A 222 -39.48 25.96 -16.90
CA LYS A 222 -39.42 25.15 -15.66
C LYS A 222 -38.12 24.35 -15.58
N LEU A 223 -37.73 23.71 -16.68
CA LEU A 223 -36.46 22.97 -16.79
C LEU A 223 -35.25 23.89 -16.66
N LYS A 224 -35.26 25.08 -17.28
CA LYS A 224 -34.19 26.08 -17.12
C LYS A 224 -34.07 26.56 -15.66
N ALA A 225 -35.19 26.78 -14.98
CA ALA A 225 -35.19 27.17 -13.56
C ALA A 225 -34.65 26.04 -12.66
N GLN A 226 -34.99 24.78 -12.95
CA GLN A 226 -34.47 23.64 -12.22
C GLN A 226 -32.96 23.46 -12.45
N TYR A 227 -32.51 23.50 -13.71
CA TYR A 227 -31.09 23.41 -14.07
C TYR A 227 -30.25 24.49 -13.38
N THR A 228 -30.72 25.75 -13.38
CA THR A 228 -30.00 26.83 -12.71
C THR A 228 -29.94 26.65 -11.19
N LYS A 229 -30.95 26.03 -10.56
CA LYS A 229 -30.93 25.67 -9.14
C LYS A 229 -29.92 24.56 -8.86
N GLU A 230 -29.94 23.50 -9.66
CA GLU A 230 -29.03 22.35 -9.52
C GLU A 230 -27.57 22.74 -9.80
N SER A 231 -27.31 23.56 -10.82
CA SER A 231 -25.98 24.10 -11.11
C SER A 231 -25.41 24.88 -9.92
N LYS A 232 -26.21 25.74 -9.28
CA LYS A 232 -25.79 26.48 -8.08
C LYS A 232 -25.49 25.55 -6.91
N LEU A 233 -26.28 24.49 -6.72
CA LEU A 233 -26.05 23.49 -5.68
C LEU A 233 -24.73 22.75 -5.93
N VAL A 234 -24.45 22.36 -7.18
CA VAL A 234 -23.18 21.71 -7.55
C VAL A 234 -21.99 22.63 -7.28
N ASP A 235 -22.09 23.92 -7.61
CA ASP A 235 -21.03 24.89 -7.33
C ASP A 235 -20.82 25.10 -5.82
N GLN A 236 -21.90 25.13 -5.04
CA GLN A 236 -21.84 25.16 -3.57
C GLN A 236 -21.13 23.91 -3.02
N LEU A 237 -21.55 22.72 -3.43
CA LEU A 237 -20.95 21.45 -3.01
C LEU A 237 -19.47 21.37 -3.40
N ARG A 238 -19.07 21.89 -4.57
CA ARG A 238 -17.66 21.99 -4.98
C ARG A 238 -16.88 22.93 -4.05
N SER A 239 -17.46 24.05 -3.66
CA SER A 239 -16.82 24.99 -2.72
C SER A 239 -16.68 24.39 -1.32
N GLU A 240 -17.69 23.68 -0.83
CA GLU A 240 -17.65 22.95 0.45
C GLU A 240 -16.61 21.84 0.44
N ARG A 241 -16.56 21.03 -0.63
CA ARG A 241 -15.52 19.99 -0.81
C ARG A 241 -14.13 20.60 -0.75
N ASN A 242 -13.89 21.69 -1.47
CA ASN A 242 -12.59 22.37 -1.48
C ASN A 242 -12.24 22.95 -0.09
N ALA A 243 -13.22 23.46 0.65
CA ALA A 243 -13.02 23.95 2.00
C ALA A 243 -12.67 22.82 2.98
N ILE A 244 -13.35 21.68 2.89
CA ILE A 244 -13.07 20.48 3.69
C ILE A 244 -11.68 19.93 3.34
N GLU A 245 -11.34 19.80 2.06
CA GLU A 245 -10.04 19.31 1.60
C GLU A 245 -8.89 20.22 2.07
N LYS A 246 -9.11 21.55 2.07
CA LYS A 246 -8.15 22.51 2.61
C LYS A 246 -8.01 22.40 4.13
N ALA A 247 -9.13 22.32 4.86
CA ALA A 247 -9.13 22.16 6.31
C ALA A 247 -8.48 20.84 6.74
N GLU A 248 -8.72 19.76 5.99
CA GLU A 248 -8.09 18.48 6.20
C GLU A 248 -6.60 18.52 5.85
N GLY A 249 -6.21 19.16 4.75
CA GLY A 249 -4.81 19.41 4.40
C GLY A 249 -4.07 20.19 5.48
N ASP A 250 -4.69 21.23 6.04
CA ASP A 250 -4.12 22.05 7.11
C ASP A 250 -4.04 21.27 8.44
N ARG A 251 -5.06 20.47 8.77
CA ARG A 251 -5.04 19.51 9.88
C ARG A 251 -3.95 18.45 9.72
N ARG A 252 -3.74 17.94 8.50
CA ARG A 252 -2.69 16.96 8.16
C ARG A 252 -1.29 17.57 8.23
N ARG A 253 -1.10 18.85 7.86
CA ARG A 253 0.18 19.55 8.04
C ARG A 253 0.50 19.82 9.51
N THR A 254 -0.49 20.22 10.30
CA THR A 254 -0.31 20.52 11.74
C THR A 254 -0.13 19.26 12.59
N LEU A 255 -0.83 18.16 12.29
CA LEU A 255 -0.63 16.87 12.96
C LEU A 255 0.56 16.07 12.40
N GLY A 256 0.85 16.17 11.10
CA GLY A 256 1.97 15.50 10.44
C GLY A 256 3.35 16.01 10.89
N ALA A 257 3.43 17.23 11.41
CA ALA A 257 4.64 17.72 12.07
C ALA A 257 4.95 16.98 13.40
N ARG A 258 3.92 16.44 14.08
CA ARG A 258 4.05 15.74 15.36
C ARG A 258 4.28 14.22 15.19
N ILE A 259 3.94 13.65 14.04
CA ILE A 259 4.02 12.20 13.73
C ILE A 259 5.02 11.94 12.58
N ARG A 260 6.17 12.61 12.58
CA ARG A 260 7.25 12.35 11.60
C ARG A 260 7.92 10.97 11.72
N GLY A 261 7.48 10.14 12.68
CA GLY A 261 7.97 8.76 12.88
C GLY A 261 6.95 7.65 12.57
N GLY A 262 5.70 7.98 12.20
CA GLY A 262 4.67 6.97 11.95
C GLY A 262 4.84 6.28 10.59
N SER A 263 4.91 4.93 10.58
CA SER A 263 5.01 4.09 9.37
C SER A 263 4.01 4.48 8.27
N ILE A 264 2.81 4.92 8.65
CA ILE A 264 1.73 5.33 7.74
C ILE A 264 2.09 6.60 6.95
N ALA A 265 2.63 7.64 7.60
CA ALA A 265 3.02 8.88 6.92
C ALA A 265 4.17 8.67 5.92
N LYS A 266 5.10 7.75 6.25
CA LYS A 266 6.16 7.32 5.34
C LYS A 266 5.59 6.54 4.14
N LEU A 267 4.60 5.67 4.38
CA LEU A 267 3.94 4.89 3.34
C LEU A 267 3.12 5.77 2.39
N GLU A 268 2.40 6.76 2.90
CA GLU A 268 1.66 7.75 2.09
C GLU A 268 2.58 8.66 1.29
N SER A 269 3.68 9.11 1.89
CA SER A 269 4.71 9.89 1.19
C SER A 269 5.35 9.06 0.07
N SER A 270 5.64 7.77 0.36
CA SER A 270 6.18 6.83 -0.63
C SER A 270 5.18 6.55 -1.75
N ARG A 271 3.88 6.41 -1.45
CA ARG A 271 2.81 6.26 -2.45
C ARG A 271 2.69 7.50 -3.33
N THR A 272 2.73 8.68 -2.74
CA THR A 272 2.66 9.96 -3.48
C THR A 272 3.86 10.09 -4.41
N TRP A 273 5.06 9.82 -3.91
CA TRP A 273 6.28 9.81 -4.70
C TRP A 273 6.21 8.78 -5.85
N LEU A 274 5.82 7.53 -5.56
CA LEU A 274 5.68 6.48 -6.57
C LEU A 274 4.66 6.86 -7.66
N THR A 275 3.53 7.45 -7.26
CA THR A 275 2.49 7.91 -8.19
C THR A 275 3.02 9.03 -9.08
N SER A 276 3.75 9.99 -8.50
CA SER A 276 4.39 11.07 -9.24
C SER A 276 5.43 10.55 -10.23
N VAL A 277 6.34 9.66 -9.80
CA VAL A 277 7.35 9.03 -10.66
C VAL A 277 6.69 8.24 -11.80
N THR A 278 5.62 7.48 -11.50
CA THR A 278 4.86 6.73 -12.51
C THR A 278 4.23 7.66 -13.54
N GLN A 279 3.66 8.78 -13.10
CA GLN A 279 3.04 9.76 -13.99
C GLN A 279 4.08 10.46 -14.87
N THR A 280 5.23 10.85 -14.30
CA THR A 280 6.35 11.42 -15.05
C THR A 280 6.91 10.43 -16.06
N TYR A 281 7.07 9.16 -15.67
CA TYR A 281 7.51 8.11 -16.56
C TYR A 281 6.53 7.94 -17.72
N LYS A 282 5.22 7.77 -17.46
CA LYS A 282 4.17 7.70 -18.48
C LYS A 282 4.20 8.89 -19.44
N ALA A 283 4.34 10.11 -18.92
CA ALA A 283 4.47 11.31 -19.74
C ALA A 283 5.73 11.29 -20.61
N SER A 284 6.89 10.84 -20.10
CA SER A 284 8.15 10.76 -20.85
C SER A 284 8.10 9.77 -22.03
N ILE A 285 7.30 8.71 -21.90
CA ILE A 285 7.06 7.73 -22.97
C ILE A 285 5.82 8.08 -23.82
N GLY A 286 5.12 9.17 -23.52
CA GLY A 286 3.94 9.63 -24.26
C GLY A 286 2.69 8.80 -24.03
N ILE A 287 2.60 8.03 -22.94
CA ILE A 287 1.38 7.30 -22.57
C ILE A 287 0.43 8.23 -21.81
N LEU A 288 -0.80 8.36 -22.32
CA LEU A 288 -1.88 9.13 -21.71
C LEU A 288 -2.68 8.29 -20.71
N SER A 289 -3.07 7.07 -21.09
CA SER A 289 -3.79 6.14 -20.21
C SER A 289 -3.41 4.70 -20.51
N ILE A 290 -3.59 3.86 -19.48
CA ILE A 290 -3.49 2.41 -19.59
C ILE A 290 -4.77 1.88 -18.95
N ASP A 291 -5.63 1.31 -19.78
CA ASP A 291 -6.94 0.83 -19.38
C ASP A 291 -6.98 -0.69 -19.54
N VAL A 292 -7.53 -1.36 -18.55
CA VAL A 292 -7.59 -2.82 -18.50
C VAL A 292 -9.06 -3.21 -18.55
N SER A 293 -9.44 -4.06 -19.49
CA SER A 293 -10.83 -4.46 -19.69
C SER A 293 -10.98 -5.97 -19.89
N GLY A 294 -12.15 -6.49 -19.56
CA GLY A 294 -12.46 -7.90 -19.73
C GLY A 294 -13.75 -8.28 -19.00
N PRO A 295 -14.30 -9.46 -19.30
CA PRO A 295 -15.53 -9.95 -18.66
C PRO A 295 -15.34 -10.23 -17.17
N ASN A 296 -14.10 -10.45 -16.72
CA ASN A 296 -13.77 -10.68 -15.31
C ASN A 296 -12.70 -9.67 -14.87
N PRO A 297 -12.96 -8.83 -13.84
CA PRO A 297 -11.98 -7.85 -13.34
C PRO A 297 -10.72 -8.50 -12.74
N LEU A 298 -10.81 -9.76 -12.28
CA LEU A 298 -9.67 -10.53 -11.78
C LEU A 298 -8.87 -11.18 -12.92
N ARG A 299 -9.43 -11.25 -14.14
CA ARG A 299 -8.81 -11.89 -15.31
C ARG A 299 -9.08 -11.06 -16.58
N PRO A 300 -8.40 -9.91 -16.73
CA PRO A 300 -8.65 -8.99 -17.83
C PRO A 300 -8.13 -9.54 -19.15
N THR A 301 -8.98 -9.53 -20.18
CA THR A 301 -8.70 -10.12 -21.50
C THR A 301 -8.12 -9.11 -22.48
N LYS A 302 -8.22 -7.81 -22.20
CA LYS A 302 -7.73 -6.74 -23.07
C LYS A 302 -7.01 -5.67 -22.25
N LEU A 303 -5.86 -5.24 -22.76
CA LEU A 303 -5.10 -4.09 -22.28
C LEU A 303 -5.10 -3.04 -23.38
N GLN A 304 -5.53 -1.82 -23.04
CA GLN A 304 -5.55 -0.68 -23.94
C GLN A 304 -4.52 0.35 -23.46
N VAL A 305 -3.60 0.74 -24.34
CA VAL A 305 -2.59 1.76 -24.06
C VAL A 305 -2.82 2.92 -25.01
N LYS A 306 -3.18 4.09 -24.46
CA LYS A 306 -3.38 5.31 -25.24
C LYS A 306 -2.10 6.13 -25.25
N PHE A 307 -1.63 6.48 -26.44
CA PHE A 307 -0.48 7.33 -26.66
C PHE A 307 -0.92 8.72 -27.11
N GLY A 308 -0.29 9.74 -26.56
CA GLY A 308 -0.41 11.13 -27.02
C GLY A 308 0.57 11.38 -28.14
N LEU A 309 0.06 11.80 -29.30
CA LEU A 309 0.85 12.26 -30.45
C LEU A 309 0.75 13.80 -30.53
N ARG A 310 1.27 14.43 -31.61
CA ARG A 310 1.05 15.87 -31.84
C ARG A 310 -0.46 16.16 -31.87
N HIS A 311 -0.88 17.18 -31.13
CA HIS A 311 -2.30 17.56 -30.98
C HIS A 311 -2.94 17.79 -32.36
N PRO A 312 -4.12 17.20 -32.68
CA PRO A 312 -5.04 16.44 -31.83
C PRO A 312 -4.94 14.91 -31.97
N LEU A 313 -3.86 14.35 -32.52
CA LEU A 313 -3.76 12.92 -32.80
C LEU A 313 -3.51 12.09 -31.53
N THR A 314 -4.24 10.99 -31.39
CA THR A 314 -4.02 9.98 -30.35
C THR A 314 -4.01 8.60 -30.99
N GLY A 315 -3.12 7.73 -30.51
CA GLY A 315 -3.04 6.34 -30.97
C GLY A 315 -3.41 5.40 -29.84
N THR A 316 -4.30 4.44 -30.07
CA THR A 316 -4.69 3.46 -29.05
C THR A 316 -4.22 2.08 -29.46
N LEU A 317 -3.30 1.49 -28.70
CA LEU A 317 -2.87 0.11 -28.89
C LEU A 317 -3.77 -0.80 -28.04
N VAL A 318 -4.38 -1.79 -28.68
CA VAL A 318 -5.17 -2.83 -28.02
C VAL A 318 -4.37 -4.12 -28.04
N ILE A 319 -4.18 -4.71 -26.88
CA ILE A 319 -3.44 -5.97 -26.68
C ILE A 319 -4.44 -6.98 -26.10
N GLU A 320 -4.63 -8.09 -26.80
CA GLU A 320 -5.48 -9.18 -26.34
C GLU A 320 -4.64 -10.23 -25.63
N LEU A 321 -5.18 -10.72 -24.52
CA LEU A 321 -4.53 -11.68 -23.64
C LEU A 321 -5.34 -12.98 -23.65
N ALA A 322 -4.68 -14.10 -23.93
CA ALA A 322 -5.26 -15.43 -23.86
C ALA A 322 -4.64 -16.25 -22.73
N ASP A 323 -5.43 -17.18 -22.18
CA ASP A 323 -4.95 -18.10 -21.15
C ASP A 323 -4.02 -19.15 -21.79
N SER A 324 -2.80 -19.28 -21.27
CA SER A 324 -1.88 -20.34 -21.69
C SER A 324 -2.17 -21.61 -20.89
N PRO A 325 -2.55 -22.73 -21.54
CA PRO A 325 -2.87 -23.97 -20.85
C PRO A 325 -1.65 -24.62 -20.18
N SER A 326 -0.43 -24.25 -20.55
CA SER A 326 0.81 -24.85 -20.04
C SER A 326 1.37 -24.19 -18.78
N LEU A 327 1.09 -22.90 -18.55
CA LEU A 327 1.74 -22.10 -17.51
C LEU A 327 0.77 -21.50 -16.49
N GLY A 328 -0.55 -21.58 -16.73
CA GLY A 328 -1.55 -20.89 -15.90
C GLY A 328 -1.42 -19.36 -15.92
N THR A 329 -0.58 -18.83 -16.81
CA THR A 329 -0.35 -17.41 -17.04
C THR A 329 -1.04 -16.95 -18.32
N ARG A 330 -1.31 -15.64 -18.42
CA ARG A 330 -1.82 -15.04 -19.65
C ARG A 330 -0.66 -14.67 -20.58
N MET A 331 -0.85 -14.99 -21.85
CA MET A 331 0.07 -14.66 -22.92
C MET A 331 -0.58 -13.65 -23.85
N ILE A 332 0.23 -12.85 -24.53
CA ILE A 332 -0.24 -11.96 -25.58
C ILE A 332 -0.72 -12.82 -26.75
N SER A 333 -2.00 -12.70 -27.12
CA SER A 333 -2.57 -13.42 -28.27
C SER A 333 -2.52 -12.59 -29.56
N SER A 334 -2.78 -11.29 -29.44
CA SER A 334 -2.79 -10.36 -30.57
C SER A 334 -2.54 -8.95 -30.06
N ALA A 335 -2.07 -8.06 -30.93
CA ALA A 335 -2.12 -6.62 -30.67
C ALA A 335 -2.34 -5.84 -31.97
N TYR A 336 -3.14 -4.78 -31.90
CA TYR A 336 -3.51 -3.95 -33.04
C TYR A 336 -3.75 -2.50 -32.62
N LEU A 337 -3.67 -1.57 -33.56
CA LEU A 337 -4.03 -0.17 -33.33
C LEU A 337 -5.52 0.02 -33.57
N ASP A 338 -6.24 0.50 -32.56
CA ASP A 338 -7.65 0.85 -32.68
C ASP A 338 -7.82 2.06 -33.61
N GLN A 339 -8.80 1.99 -34.51
CA GLN A 339 -9.13 3.06 -35.47
C GLN A 339 -7.98 3.49 -36.41
N SER A 340 -6.99 2.62 -36.64
CA SER A 340 -5.90 2.85 -37.60
C SER A 340 -5.92 1.80 -38.71
N SER A 341 -5.65 2.22 -39.95
CA SER A 341 -5.47 1.32 -41.10
C SER A 341 -4.02 0.86 -41.28
N GLN A 342 -3.10 1.30 -40.42
CA GLN A 342 -1.69 0.92 -40.51
C GLN A 342 -1.46 -0.47 -39.97
N ASP A 343 -0.79 -1.29 -40.78
CA ASP A 343 -0.35 -2.60 -40.34
C ASP A 343 0.87 -2.49 -39.42
N ILE A 344 0.76 -3.10 -38.24
CA ILE A 344 1.82 -3.19 -37.22
C ILE A 344 2.31 -4.62 -37.01
N SER A 345 1.82 -5.58 -37.79
CA SER A 345 2.12 -7.02 -37.68
C SER A 345 3.62 -7.30 -37.51
N THR A 346 4.45 -6.69 -38.36
CA THR A 346 5.91 -6.87 -38.36
C THR A 346 6.61 -6.40 -37.09
N ILE A 347 5.99 -5.47 -36.35
CA ILE A 347 6.53 -4.89 -35.11
C ILE A 347 6.04 -5.68 -33.89
N VAL A 348 4.81 -6.16 -33.98
CA VAL A 348 4.10 -6.83 -32.89
C VAL A 348 4.48 -8.32 -32.80
N GLU A 349 4.62 -9.01 -33.94
CA GLU A 349 4.89 -10.45 -34.00
C GLU A 349 6.09 -10.93 -33.17
N PRO A 350 7.27 -10.26 -33.18
CA PRO A 350 8.39 -10.66 -32.33
C PRO A 350 8.03 -10.57 -30.84
N SER A 351 7.34 -9.49 -30.44
CA SER A 351 6.97 -9.26 -29.05
C SER A 351 5.86 -10.20 -28.56
N ILE A 352 4.96 -10.63 -29.46
CA ILE A 352 3.97 -11.69 -29.18
C ILE A 352 4.68 -13.01 -28.93
N ARG A 353 5.64 -13.38 -29.81
CA ARG A 353 6.37 -14.64 -29.72
C ARG A 353 7.16 -14.75 -28.42
N ASP A 354 7.81 -13.66 -28.03
CA ASP A 354 8.63 -13.59 -26.81
C ASP A 354 7.77 -13.28 -25.55
N ASN A 355 6.47 -13.00 -25.74
CA ASN A 355 5.54 -12.58 -24.70
C ASN A 355 6.02 -11.37 -23.88
N ASP A 356 6.70 -10.43 -24.54
CA ASP A 356 7.25 -9.24 -23.91
C ASP A 356 6.35 -8.02 -24.14
N LEU A 357 5.52 -7.73 -23.14
CA LEU A 357 4.59 -6.61 -23.14
C LEU A 357 5.30 -5.25 -23.18
N ILE A 358 6.45 -5.13 -22.51
CA ILE A 358 7.16 -3.86 -22.38
C ILE A 358 7.79 -3.51 -23.73
N SER A 359 8.48 -4.49 -24.34
CA SER A 359 9.06 -4.32 -25.67
C SER A 359 8.00 -4.05 -26.73
N LEU A 360 6.81 -4.67 -26.63
CA LEU A 360 5.68 -4.39 -27.50
C LEU A 360 5.25 -2.91 -27.43
N VAL A 361 4.95 -2.42 -26.23
CA VAL A 361 4.49 -1.03 -26.00
C VAL A 361 5.53 -0.02 -26.49
N ILE A 362 6.81 -0.27 -26.20
CA ILE A 362 7.91 0.60 -26.64
C ILE A 362 8.05 0.59 -28.16
N SER A 363 7.99 -0.58 -28.81
CA SER A 363 8.16 -0.72 -30.25
C SER A 363 7.05 -0.03 -31.02
N VAL A 364 5.79 -0.21 -30.59
CA VAL A 364 4.63 0.48 -31.19
C VAL A 364 4.73 1.99 -30.99
N ARG A 365 5.17 2.47 -29.82
CA ARG A 365 5.39 3.90 -29.58
C ARG A 365 6.45 4.49 -30.52
N HIS A 366 7.56 3.80 -30.73
CA HIS A 366 8.60 4.25 -31.68
C HIS A 366 8.09 4.28 -33.12
N PHE A 367 7.28 3.29 -33.51
CA PHE A 367 6.64 3.27 -34.83
C PHE A 367 5.70 4.45 -35.02
N LEU A 368 4.80 4.71 -34.07
CA LEU A 368 3.89 5.86 -34.11
C LEU A 368 4.65 7.19 -34.16
N ALA A 369 5.75 7.33 -33.41
CA ALA A 369 6.60 8.52 -33.44
C ALA A 369 7.30 8.71 -34.81
N ARG A 370 7.74 7.62 -35.46
CA ARG A 370 8.35 7.68 -36.81
C ARG A 370 7.34 8.07 -37.88
N LEU A 371 6.16 7.50 -37.84
CA LEU A 371 5.07 7.86 -38.75
C LEU A 371 4.70 9.34 -38.63
N GLN A 372 4.72 9.86 -37.40
CA GLN A 372 4.53 11.28 -37.13
C GLN A 372 5.64 12.14 -37.74
N SER A 373 6.90 11.70 -37.72
CA SER A 373 8.02 12.44 -38.33
C SER A 373 8.02 12.43 -39.87
N SER A 374 7.31 11.49 -40.49
CA SER A 374 7.18 11.39 -41.94
C SER A 374 6.00 12.18 -42.53
N LEU A 375 5.13 12.74 -41.69
CA LEU A 375 4.02 13.61 -42.13
C LEU A 375 4.56 15.05 -42.32
N PRO A 376 4.31 15.71 -43.46
CA PRO A 376 4.76 17.08 -43.67
C PRO A 376 4.14 18.03 -42.64
N GLU A 377 4.95 18.94 -42.12
CA GLU A 377 4.49 20.00 -41.22
C GLU A 377 3.55 20.94 -42.00
N ASN A 378 2.25 20.89 -41.70
CA ASN A 378 1.27 21.89 -42.14
C ASN A 378 1.00 22.87 -41.01
#